data_AF-A0A351YWR6-F1
#
_entry.id   AF-A0A351YWR6-F1
#
_cell.length_a   1.000
_cell.length_b   1.000
_cell.length_c   1.000
_cell.angle_alpha   90.00
_cell.angle_beta   90.00
_cell.angle_gamma   90.00
#
_symmetry.space_group_name_H-M   'P 1'
#
loop_
_entity.id
_entity.type
_entity.pdbx_description
1 polymer ?
#
loop_
_entity_poly.entity_id
_entity_poly.type
_entity_poly.pdbx_seq_one_letter_code
_entity_poly.pdbx_strand_id
1 'polypeptide(L)'
;MLDVKLFPLELSDREQFIRDNQDAFNYGAMEEFGQRNIHFEEDGEIISRDTISSAIDEGSAYRIVENGKILGGLVAKTEYDCGQLELLFVSPAFHGKGLGYAAWCELEAMHPEVTVWETVTPYFEKRNIHFYVNRCGFKIVEYYKDGEMQDMFRFEKILPATKESIQEQIKRISYYEDIMQKAKGGSEEMLKCLSGYYDSSAWKRDFAADEAGLLPKNLARGVLCEDEVYNLLEEYGK
;
A
#
# COMPACT_ATOMS: atom_id res chain seq x y z
N MET A 1 12.46 -22.42 10.88
CA MET A 1 11.66 -21.46 10.10
C MET A 1 10.68 -20.86 11.09
N LEU A 2 10.51 -19.54 11.15
CA LEU A 2 9.50 -18.93 12.01
C LEU A 2 8.12 -19.33 11.48
N ASP A 3 7.21 -19.74 12.35
CA ASP A 3 5.82 -20.09 11.98
C ASP A 3 4.92 -18.90 12.34
N VAL A 4 5.14 -17.80 11.61
CA VAL A 4 4.35 -16.58 11.74
C VAL A 4 3.11 -16.69 10.89
N LYS A 5 1.96 -16.31 11.47
CA LYS A 5 0.68 -16.22 10.78
C LYS A 5 0.03 -14.87 11.02
N LEU A 6 -0.77 -14.44 10.05
CA LEU A 6 -1.59 -13.24 10.16
C LEU A 6 -3.03 -13.65 10.45
N PHE A 7 -3.58 -13.11 11.55
CA PHE A 7 -4.99 -13.29 11.90
C PHE A 7 -5.70 -11.95 11.77
N PRO A 8 -6.88 -11.89 11.13
CA PRO A 8 -7.67 -10.66 11.07
C PRO A 8 -7.89 -10.07 12.46
N LEU A 9 -7.77 -8.74 12.56
CA LEU A 9 -7.98 -8.04 13.82
C LEU A 9 -9.45 -8.15 14.25
N GLU A 10 -9.68 -8.66 15.46
CA GLU A 10 -11.01 -8.70 16.06
C GLU A 10 -11.40 -7.34 16.64
N LEU A 11 -12.68 -6.97 16.55
CA LEU A 11 -13.18 -5.69 17.09
C LEU A 11 -12.88 -5.53 18.59
N SER A 12 -12.93 -6.61 19.37
CA SER A 12 -12.59 -6.62 20.80
C SER A 12 -11.12 -6.34 21.09
N ASP A 13 -10.23 -6.57 20.11
CA ASP A 13 -8.78 -6.39 20.23
C ASP A 13 -8.30 -5.04 19.65
N ARG A 14 -9.19 -4.28 18.99
CA ARG A 14 -8.88 -3.01 18.32
C ARG A 14 -8.15 -2.01 19.23
N GLU A 15 -8.65 -1.80 20.44
CA GLU A 15 -8.02 -0.85 21.38
C GLU A 15 -6.65 -1.32 21.87
N GLN A 16 -6.44 -2.63 22.00
CA GLN A 16 -5.13 -3.16 22.37
C GLN A 16 -4.16 -3.06 21.19
N PHE A 17 -4.62 -3.26 19.96
CA PHE A 17 -3.81 -3.07 18.76
C PHE A 17 -3.25 -1.64 18.67
N ILE A 18 -4.10 -0.65 18.93
CA ILE A 18 -3.70 0.77 18.91
C ILE A 18 -2.61 1.03 19.96
N ARG A 19 -2.81 0.57 21.21
CA ARG A 19 -1.81 0.71 22.27
C ARG A 19 -0.49 0.01 21.96
N ASP A 20 -0.56 -1.21 21.40
CA ASP A 20 0.65 -1.96 21.07
C ASP A 20 1.43 -1.30 19.91
N ASN A 21 0.72 -0.67 18.96
CA ASN A 21 1.33 0.10 17.88
C ASN A 21 2.05 1.33 18.43
N GLN A 22 1.36 2.11 19.26
CA GLN A 22 1.90 3.28 19.97
C GLN A 22 3.16 2.94 20.77
N ASP A 23 3.13 1.88 21.58
CA ASP A 23 4.30 1.40 22.34
C ASP A 23 5.49 1.08 21.42
N ALA A 24 5.25 0.38 20.31
CA ALA A 24 6.30 0.01 19.36
C ALA A 24 6.90 1.23 18.64
N PHE A 25 6.08 2.20 18.23
CA PHE A 25 6.53 3.43 17.57
C PHE A 25 7.30 4.33 18.55
N ASN A 26 6.80 4.51 19.77
CA ASN A 26 7.49 5.28 20.82
C ASN A 26 8.84 4.66 21.18
N TYR A 27 8.91 3.33 21.33
CA TYR A 27 10.17 2.63 21.57
C TYR A 27 11.16 2.86 20.41
N GLY A 28 10.68 2.76 19.16
CA GLY A 28 11.46 3.04 17.97
C GLY A 28 12.06 4.43 18.00
N ALA A 29 11.24 5.45 18.28
CA ALA A 29 11.68 6.82 18.35
C ALA A 29 12.68 7.10 19.50
N MET A 30 12.46 6.51 20.67
CA MET A 30 13.35 6.70 21.82
C MET A 30 14.72 6.03 21.64
N GLU A 31 14.78 4.83 21.06
CA GLU A 31 16.05 4.14 20.82
C GLU A 31 16.87 4.74 19.68
N GLU A 32 16.22 5.26 18.64
CA GLU A 32 16.94 5.76 17.46
C GLU A 32 17.36 7.24 17.55
N PHE A 33 16.59 8.10 18.23
CA PHE A 33 16.76 9.55 18.04
C PHE A 33 17.48 10.33 19.14
N GLY A 34 17.84 9.74 20.28
CA GLY A 34 18.57 10.45 21.33
C GLY A 34 18.00 11.86 21.63
N GLN A 35 16.65 11.97 21.59
CA GLN A 35 15.82 13.17 21.82
C GLN A 35 15.83 14.31 20.78
N ARG A 36 16.63 14.29 19.70
CA ARG A 36 16.81 15.53 18.88
C ARG A 36 15.80 15.76 17.75
N ASN A 37 15.04 14.77 17.31
CA ASN A 37 14.06 14.88 16.23
C ASN A 37 12.79 14.06 16.51
N ILE A 38 12.33 14.04 17.75
CA ILE A 38 11.09 13.35 18.09
C ILE A 38 9.91 14.28 17.79
N HIS A 39 9.03 13.85 16.89
CA HIS A 39 7.75 14.50 16.64
C HIS A 39 6.64 13.64 17.25
N PHE A 40 5.81 14.25 18.09
CA PHE A 40 4.65 13.58 18.67
C PHE A 40 3.40 14.11 17.98
N GLU A 41 2.59 13.20 17.44
CA GLU A 41 1.28 13.54 16.86
C GLU A 41 0.23 13.78 17.95
N GLU A 42 0.36 13.16 19.13
CA GLU A 42 -0.60 13.26 20.23
C GLU A 42 0.10 13.04 21.58
N ASP A 43 0.03 13.96 22.55
CA ASP A 43 0.40 13.79 23.97
C ASP A 43 1.48 12.72 24.33
N GLY A 44 2.65 12.78 23.69
CA GLY A 44 3.77 11.86 23.97
C GLY A 44 3.81 10.58 23.10
N GLU A 45 2.90 10.47 22.15
CA GLU A 45 2.76 9.41 21.15
C GLU A 45 3.27 9.88 19.79
N ILE A 46 4.17 9.09 19.18
CA ILE A 46 4.72 9.38 17.85
C ILE A 46 3.63 9.39 16.79
N ILE A 47 2.67 8.48 16.91
CA ILE A 47 1.53 8.33 16.01
C ILE A 47 0.23 8.45 16.83
N SER A 48 -0.70 9.26 16.34
CA SER A 48 -1.95 9.50 17.07
C SER A 48 -2.86 8.27 17.04
N ARG A 49 -3.73 8.18 18.06
CA ARG A 49 -4.78 7.15 18.12
C ARG A 49 -5.67 7.20 16.89
N ASP A 50 -5.99 8.42 16.42
CA ASP A 50 -6.87 8.64 15.28
C ASP A 50 -6.21 8.23 13.95
N THR A 51 -4.91 8.49 13.78
CA THR A 51 -4.13 7.99 12.63
C THR A 51 -4.21 6.46 12.52
N ILE A 52 -3.97 5.74 13.62
CA ILE A 52 -4.06 4.27 13.65
C ILE A 52 -5.49 3.79 13.42
N SER A 53 -6.46 4.45 14.06
CA SER A 53 -7.89 4.14 13.94
C SER A 53 -8.35 4.23 12.47
N SER A 54 -8.02 5.33 11.78
CA SER A 54 -8.35 5.52 10.37
C SER A 54 -7.67 4.48 9.47
N ALA A 55 -6.40 4.15 9.73
CA ALA A 55 -5.71 3.10 8.99
C ALA A 55 -6.44 1.75 9.11
N ILE A 56 -6.89 1.37 10.33
CA ILE A 56 -7.67 0.15 10.56
C ILE A 56 -9.01 0.19 9.81
N ASP A 57 -9.71 1.33 9.83
CA ASP A 57 -11.06 1.45 9.25
C ASP A 57 -11.04 1.45 7.72
N GLU A 58 -9.99 2.00 7.11
CA GLU A 58 -9.81 2.07 5.66
C GLU A 58 -9.08 0.86 5.07
N GLY A 59 -8.51 -0.01 5.92
CA GLY A 59 -7.66 -1.12 5.51
C GLY A 59 -8.06 -2.46 6.13
N SER A 60 -7.24 -3.47 5.85
CA SER A 60 -7.31 -4.77 6.49
C SER A 60 -6.23 -4.87 7.56
N ALA A 61 -6.65 -4.92 8.83
CA ALA A 61 -5.77 -5.02 9.98
C ALA A 61 -5.59 -6.48 10.41
N TYR A 62 -4.36 -6.85 10.77
CA TYR A 62 -3.99 -8.20 11.17
C TYR A 62 -3.08 -8.20 12.40
N ARG A 63 -3.25 -9.19 13.27
CA ARG A 63 -2.29 -9.54 14.31
C ARG A 63 -1.23 -10.50 13.76
N ILE A 64 0.03 -10.20 14.10
CA ILE A 64 1.17 -11.08 13.83
C ILE A 64 1.26 -12.08 14.99
N VAL A 65 1.06 -13.37 14.71
CA VAL A 65 1.00 -14.41 15.73
C VAL A 65 2.03 -15.51 15.45
N GLU A 66 2.77 -15.92 16.46
CA GLU A 66 3.66 -17.10 16.42
C GLU A 66 3.41 -17.94 17.68
N ASN A 67 3.23 -19.26 17.52
CA ASN A 67 2.96 -20.19 18.64
C ASN A 67 1.80 -19.74 19.55
N GLY A 68 0.75 -19.14 18.98
CA GLY A 68 -0.42 -18.66 19.71
C GLY A 68 -0.20 -17.35 20.48
N LYS A 69 0.97 -16.71 20.34
CA LYS A 69 1.28 -15.43 20.99
C LYS A 69 1.21 -14.29 19.98
N ILE A 70 0.53 -13.20 20.34
CA ILE A 70 0.53 -11.95 19.59
C ILE A 70 1.89 -11.27 19.76
N LEU A 71 2.55 -10.98 18.64
CA LEU A 71 3.90 -10.41 18.60
C LEU A 71 3.93 -9.03 17.93
N GLY A 72 2.83 -8.57 17.37
CA GLY A 72 2.74 -7.30 16.66
C GLY A 72 1.46 -7.18 15.85
N GLY A 73 1.47 -6.28 14.89
CA GLY A 73 0.34 -6.06 14.01
C GLY A 73 0.75 -5.37 12.72
N LEU A 74 -0.12 -5.46 11.72
CA LEU A 74 0.01 -4.72 10.48
C LEU A 74 -1.35 -4.31 9.95
N VAL A 75 -1.33 -3.28 9.10
CA VAL A 75 -2.48 -2.82 8.34
C VAL A 75 -2.07 -2.67 6.90
N ALA A 76 -2.84 -3.27 6.00
CA ALA A 76 -2.61 -3.16 4.57
C ALA A 76 -3.91 -2.85 3.83
N LYS A 77 -3.82 -2.06 2.76
CA LYS A 77 -4.90 -1.82 1.80
C LYS A 77 -4.56 -2.54 0.51
N THR A 78 -5.56 -3.11 -0.15
CA THR A 78 -5.41 -3.71 -1.47
C THR A 78 -6.53 -3.25 -2.37
N GLU A 79 -6.17 -2.91 -3.61
CA GLU A 79 -7.11 -2.53 -4.65
C GLU A 79 -6.59 -3.05 -5.98
N TYR A 80 -7.36 -3.95 -6.61
CA TYR A 80 -6.93 -4.68 -7.80
C TYR A 80 -5.55 -5.34 -7.62
N ASP A 81 -4.57 -4.98 -8.45
CA ASP A 81 -3.19 -5.50 -8.39
C ASP A 81 -2.24 -4.61 -7.57
N CYS A 82 -2.77 -3.63 -6.82
CA CYS A 82 -2.01 -2.72 -5.96
C CYS A 82 -2.23 -3.07 -4.48
N GLY A 83 -1.18 -2.94 -3.68
CA GLY A 83 -1.26 -3.00 -2.23
C GLY A 83 -0.45 -1.88 -1.58
N GLN A 84 -0.92 -1.40 -0.44
CA GLN A 84 -0.24 -0.40 0.38
C GLN A 84 -0.07 -0.96 1.80
N LEU A 85 1.16 -1.01 2.28
CA LEU A 85 1.45 -1.30 3.69
C LEU A 85 1.41 0.01 4.47
N GLU A 86 0.35 0.18 5.27
CA GLU A 86 0.10 1.39 6.06
C GLU A 86 0.81 1.34 7.41
N LEU A 87 0.67 0.21 8.12
CA LEU A 87 1.28 0.02 9.43
C LEU A 87 1.93 -1.35 9.48
N LEU A 88 3.12 -1.42 10.08
CA LEU A 88 3.77 -2.66 10.46
C LEU A 88 4.56 -2.44 11.72
N PHE A 89 4.22 -3.16 12.78
CA PHE A 89 4.94 -3.11 14.03
C PHE A 89 5.11 -4.49 14.64
N VAL A 90 6.24 -4.68 15.31
CA VAL A 90 6.51 -5.83 16.17
C VAL A 90 6.69 -5.27 17.57
N SER A 91 6.21 -5.97 18.59
CA SER A 91 6.44 -5.58 19.98
C SER A 91 7.95 -5.51 20.27
N PRO A 92 8.43 -4.46 20.96
CA PRO A 92 9.86 -4.25 21.25
C PRO A 92 10.57 -5.47 21.85
N ALA A 93 9.88 -6.22 22.70
CA ALA A 93 10.41 -7.43 23.34
C ALA A 93 10.80 -8.57 22.35
N PHE A 94 10.41 -8.45 21.09
CA PHE A 94 10.66 -9.44 20.04
C PHE A 94 11.39 -8.88 18.81
N HIS A 95 11.89 -7.65 18.88
CA HIS A 95 12.69 -7.06 17.80
C HIS A 95 13.96 -7.86 17.49
N GLY A 96 14.47 -7.71 16.27
CA GLY A 96 15.71 -8.37 15.82
C GLY A 96 15.59 -9.87 15.53
N LYS A 97 14.40 -10.48 15.70
CA LYS A 97 14.18 -11.93 15.49
C LYS A 97 13.70 -12.31 14.09
N GLY A 98 13.58 -11.34 13.17
CA GLY A 98 13.10 -11.58 11.80
C GLY A 98 11.57 -11.66 11.65
N LEU A 99 10.81 -11.36 12.71
CA LEU A 99 9.35 -11.43 12.73
C LEU A 99 8.68 -10.49 11.73
N GLY A 100 9.15 -9.25 11.61
CA GLY A 100 8.59 -8.30 10.65
C GLY A 100 8.74 -8.80 9.20
N TYR A 101 9.86 -9.45 8.88
CA TYR A 101 10.07 -10.00 7.54
C TYR A 101 9.20 -11.24 7.30
N ALA A 102 9.06 -12.11 8.31
CA ALA A 102 8.17 -13.26 8.21
C ALA A 102 6.69 -12.83 8.05
N ALA A 103 6.25 -11.81 8.79
CA ALA A 103 4.92 -11.22 8.64
C ALA A 103 4.71 -10.61 7.25
N TRP A 104 5.73 -9.90 6.72
CA TRP A 104 5.70 -9.38 5.35
C TRP A 104 5.55 -10.50 4.31
N CYS A 105 6.34 -11.58 4.42
CA CYS A 105 6.21 -12.72 3.52
C CYS A 105 4.83 -13.38 3.59
N GLU A 106 4.24 -13.49 4.78
CA GLU A 106 2.89 -14.02 4.94
C GLU A 106 1.84 -13.10 4.29
N LEU A 107 1.97 -11.77 4.44
CA LEU A 107 1.09 -10.81 3.78
C LEU A 107 1.17 -10.93 2.25
N GLU A 108 2.38 -11.02 1.68
CA GLU A 108 2.55 -11.22 0.24
C GLU A 108 1.93 -12.55 -0.24
N ALA A 109 2.06 -13.62 0.55
CA ALA A 109 1.47 -14.91 0.22
C ALA A 109 -0.06 -14.90 0.27
N MET A 110 -0.65 -14.09 1.15
CA MET A 110 -2.10 -13.91 1.26
C MET A 110 -2.70 -13.11 0.10
N HIS A 111 -1.90 -12.32 -0.60
CA HIS A 111 -2.32 -11.41 -1.67
C HIS A 111 -1.60 -11.70 -3.00
N PRO A 112 -1.78 -12.90 -3.59
CA PRO A 112 -1.16 -13.26 -4.87
C PRO A 112 -1.60 -12.38 -6.04
N GLU A 113 -2.71 -11.65 -5.89
CA GLU A 113 -3.21 -10.67 -6.86
C GLU A 113 -2.38 -9.39 -6.92
N VAL A 114 -1.64 -9.04 -5.86
CA VAL A 114 -0.89 -7.79 -5.79
C VAL A 114 0.45 -7.93 -6.50
N THR A 115 0.71 -7.05 -7.47
CA THR A 115 2.00 -6.96 -8.18
C THR A 115 2.78 -5.71 -7.85
N VAL A 116 2.15 -4.74 -7.21
CA VAL A 116 2.81 -3.50 -6.77
C VAL A 116 2.47 -3.25 -5.32
N TRP A 117 3.48 -3.31 -4.46
CA TRP A 117 3.37 -2.91 -3.07
C TRP A 117 4.00 -1.55 -2.84
N GLU A 118 3.31 -0.68 -2.12
CA GLU A 118 3.79 0.64 -1.74
C GLU A 118 3.83 0.80 -0.21
N THR A 119 4.73 1.66 0.26
CA THR A 119 4.74 2.14 1.64
C THR A 119 5.53 3.45 1.72
N VAL A 120 5.41 4.17 2.82
CA VAL A 120 6.15 5.40 3.08
C VAL A 120 6.80 5.34 4.45
N THR A 121 7.95 6.00 4.61
CA THR A 121 8.55 6.19 5.92
C THR A 121 9.36 7.49 5.96
N PRO A 122 9.47 8.15 7.12
CA PRO A 122 10.34 9.31 7.25
C PRO A 122 11.78 8.99 6.84
N TYR A 123 12.44 9.92 6.14
CA TYR A 123 13.77 9.69 5.56
C TYR A 123 14.85 9.32 6.59
N PHE A 124 14.61 9.66 7.85
CA PHE A 124 15.54 9.46 8.96
C PHE A 124 15.39 8.10 9.65
N GLU A 125 14.31 7.35 9.39
CA GLU A 125 13.99 6.03 9.98
C GLU A 125 14.87 4.92 9.36
N LYS A 126 16.16 4.92 9.72
CA LYS A 126 17.17 4.04 9.09
C LYS A 126 16.82 2.56 9.22
N ARG A 127 16.18 2.14 10.33
CA ARG A 127 15.74 0.75 10.51
C ARG A 127 14.61 0.38 9.55
N ASN A 128 13.63 1.26 9.35
CA ASN A 128 12.55 1.04 8.39
C ASN A 128 13.09 1.00 6.96
N ILE A 129 13.97 1.95 6.61
CA ILE A 129 14.64 1.97 5.29
C ILE A 129 15.42 0.67 5.07
N HIS A 130 16.21 0.23 6.07
CA HIS A 130 16.95 -1.03 5.97
C HIS A 130 16.00 -2.22 5.81
N PHE A 131 14.91 -2.26 6.57
CA PHE A 131 13.90 -3.31 6.51
C PHE A 131 13.26 -3.38 5.12
N TYR A 132 12.67 -2.28 4.63
CA TYR A 132 11.98 -2.27 3.35
C TYR A 132 12.93 -2.58 2.18
N VAL A 133 14.09 -1.92 2.12
CA VAL A 133 15.02 -2.06 0.99
C VAL A 133 15.78 -3.39 1.05
N ASN A 134 16.46 -3.67 2.16
CA ASN A 134 17.42 -4.78 2.21
C ASN A 134 16.79 -6.11 2.61
N ARG A 135 15.63 -6.10 3.29
CA ARG A 135 14.95 -7.33 3.72
C ARG A 135 13.77 -7.65 2.83
N CYS A 136 12.88 -6.69 2.59
CA CYS A 136 11.64 -6.92 1.85
C CYS A 136 11.79 -6.75 0.34
N GLY A 137 12.83 -6.09 -0.15
CA GLY A 137 13.12 -5.92 -1.58
C GLY A 137 12.41 -4.75 -2.24
N PHE A 138 11.95 -3.77 -1.44
CA PHE A 138 11.43 -2.51 -1.96
C PHE A 138 12.56 -1.64 -2.53
N LYS A 139 12.17 -0.67 -3.36
CA LYS A 139 13.03 0.39 -3.87
C LYS A 139 12.46 1.73 -3.46
N ILE A 140 13.33 2.68 -3.13
CA ILE A 140 12.93 4.08 -2.97
C ILE A 140 12.68 4.65 -4.36
N VAL A 141 11.47 5.17 -4.59
CA VAL A 141 11.05 5.72 -5.89
C VAL A 141 10.81 7.22 -5.84
N GLU A 142 10.64 7.79 -4.65
CA GLU A 142 10.38 9.21 -4.47
C GLU A 142 10.87 9.71 -3.12
N TYR A 143 11.29 10.97 -3.09
CA TYR A 143 11.56 11.76 -1.91
C TYR A 143 10.72 13.03 -1.99
N TYR A 144 9.94 13.30 -0.95
CA TYR A 144 9.04 14.45 -0.91
C TYR A 144 8.92 15.00 0.51
N LYS A 145 8.35 16.21 0.61
CA LYS A 145 8.00 16.82 1.88
C LYS A 145 6.51 16.69 2.11
N ASP A 146 6.13 16.12 3.25
CA ASP A 146 4.75 16.05 3.69
C ASP A 146 4.48 17.12 4.74
N GLY A 147 3.60 18.08 4.41
CA GLY A 147 3.32 19.25 5.23
C GLY A 147 4.55 20.11 5.52
N GLU A 148 4.56 20.77 6.69
CA GLU A 148 5.63 21.72 7.03
C GLU A 148 6.94 21.08 7.52
N MET A 149 7.00 19.79 7.89
CA MET A 149 8.16 19.30 8.66
C MET A 149 8.66 17.87 8.43
N GLN A 150 8.04 17.03 7.58
CA GLN A 150 8.53 15.65 7.40
C GLN A 150 9.01 15.37 5.98
N ASP A 151 10.32 15.15 5.87
CA ASP A 151 10.97 14.58 4.70
C ASP A 151 10.66 13.07 4.65
N MET A 152 10.02 12.62 3.58
CA MET A 152 9.51 11.24 3.43
C MET A 152 10.16 10.53 2.26
N PHE A 153 10.32 9.22 2.38
CA PHE A 153 10.58 8.33 1.24
C PHE A 153 9.32 7.54 0.90
N ARG A 154 8.98 7.47 -0.40
CA ARG A 154 8.03 6.49 -0.94
C ARG A 154 8.78 5.30 -1.51
N PHE A 155 8.28 4.12 -1.21
CA PHE A 155 8.86 2.85 -1.60
C PHE A 155 7.89 2.10 -2.50
N GLU A 156 8.42 1.43 -3.52
CA GLU A 156 7.68 0.49 -4.36
C GLU A 156 8.41 -0.84 -4.42
N LYS A 157 7.64 -1.93 -4.38
CA LYS A 157 8.10 -3.28 -4.73
C LYS A 157 7.24 -3.81 -5.86
N ILE A 158 7.88 -4.07 -6.99
CA ILE A 158 7.23 -4.65 -8.17
C ILE A 158 7.49 -6.15 -8.19
N LEU A 159 6.42 -6.94 -8.26
CA LEU A 159 6.42 -8.39 -8.37
C LEU A 159 6.05 -8.81 -9.81
N PRO A 160 6.45 -10.01 -10.25
CA PRO A 160 6.01 -10.55 -11.53
C PRO A 160 4.48 -10.71 -11.57
N ALA A 161 3.90 -10.55 -12.76
CA ALA A 161 2.49 -10.83 -12.97
C ALA A 161 2.14 -12.29 -12.63
N THR A 162 1.02 -12.47 -11.94
CA THR A 162 0.42 -13.76 -11.58
C THR A 162 -0.89 -13.92 -12.35
N LYS A 163 -1.48 -15.12 -12.30
CA LYS A 163 -2.80 -15.31 -12.92
C LYS A 163 -3.86 -14.45 -12.21
N GLU A 164 -3.74 -14.36 -10.89
CA GLU A 164 -4.62 -13.61 -10.00
C GLU A 164 -4.49 -12.09 -10.27
N SER A 165 -3.26 -11.59 -10.46
CA SER A 165 -3.07 -10.18 -10.80
C SER A 165 -3.65 -9.80 -12.14
N ILE A 166 -3.50 -10.66 -13.16
CA ILE A 166 -4.12 -10.43 -14.48
C ILE A 166 -5.66 -10.39 -14.36
N GLN A 167 -6.25 -11.20 -13.48
CA GLN A 167 -7.69 -11.14 -13.23
C GLN A 167 -8.12 -9.81 -12.61
N GLU A 168 -7.35 -9.28 -11.67
CA GLU A 168 -7.63 -7.96 -11.09
C GLU A 168 -7.42 -6.81 -12.09
N GLN A 169 -6.38 -6.88 -12.93
CA GLN A 169 -6.17 -5.93 -14.03
C GLN A 169 -7.37 -5.93 -14.98
N ILE A 170 -7.87 -7.10 -15.38
CA ILE A 170 -9.06 -7.20 -16.24
C ILE A 170 -10.28 -6.53 -15.59
N LYS A 171 -10.49 -6.69 -14.29
CA LYS A 171 -11.58 -6.01 -13.58
C LYS A 171 -11.43 -4.49 -13.63
N ARG A 172 -10.21 -3.98 -13.35
CA ARG A 172 -9.91 -2.54 -13.43
C ARG A 172 -10.13 -1.99 -14.84
N ILE A 173 -9.59 -2.65 -15.86
CA ILE A 173 -9.76 -2.25 -17.26
C ILE A 173 -11.24 -2.23 -17.63
N SER A 174 -11.99 -3.28 -17.28
CA SER A 174 -13.43 -3.37 -17.56
C SER A 174 -14.24 -2.28 -16.84
N TYR A 175 -13.84 -1.91 -15.62
CA TYR A 175 -14.42 -0.79 -14.90
C TYR A 175 -14.18 0.53 -15.65
N TYR A 176 -12.93 0.80 -16.06
CA TYR A 176 -12.62 2.03 -16.78
C TYR A 176 -13.22 2.07 -18.18
N GLU A 177 -13.44 0.93 -18.83
CA GLU A 177 -14.23 0.86 -20.08
C GLU A 177 -15.64 1.42 -19.89
N ASP A 178 -16.33 1.03 -18.81
CA ASP A 178 -17.65 1.58 -18.49
C ASP A 178 -17.58 3.08 -18.15
N ILE A 179 -16.57 3.52 -17.40
CA ILE A 179 -16.31 4.94 -17.12
C ILE A 179 -16.09 5.71 -18.44
N MET A 180 -15.33 5.16 -19.38
CA MET A 180 -15.09 5.80 -20.67
C MET A 180 -16.37 5.93 -21.50
N GLN A 181 -17.26 4.93 -21.50
CA GLN A 181 -18.56 5.05 -22.19
C GLN A 181 -19.44 6.14 -21.56
N LYS A 182 -19.43 6.26 -20.23
CA LYS A 182 -20.16 7.33 -19.52
C LYS A 182 -19.54 8.71 -19.75
N ALA A 183 -18.22 8.80 -19.80
CA ALA A 183 -17.47 10.02 -20.10
C ALA A 183 -17.79 10.54 -21.51
N LYS A 184 -17.90 9.65 -22.51
CA LYS A 184 -18.40 9.98 -23.87
C LYS A 184 -19.82 10.57 -23.87
N GLY A 185 -20.59 10.35 -22.81
CA GLY A 185 -21.90 10.99 -22.59
C GLY A 185 -21.82 12.41 -22.01
N GLY A 186 -20.64 12.97 -21.80
CA GLY A 186 -20.42 14.34 -21.30
C GLY A 186 -20.37 14.48 -19.78
N SER A 187 -20.14 13.39 -19.03
CA SER A 187 -20.01 13.46 -17.57
C SER A 187 -18.61 13.93 -17.14
N GLU A 188 -18.52 15.14 -16.57
CA GLU A 188 -17.28 15.72 -16.06
C GLU A 188 -16.63 14.88 -14.95
N GLU A 189 -17.43 14.32 -14.05
CA GLU A 189 -16.95 13.42 -12.99
C GLU A 189 -16.28 12.18 -13.59
N MET A 190 -16.91 11.55 -14.58
CA MET A 190 -16.36 10.36 -15.24
C MET A 190 -15.10 10.68 -16.06
N LEU A 191 -15.05 11.86 -16.69
CA LEU A 191 -13.84 12.35 -17.37
C LEU A 191 -12.68 12.52 -16.40
N LYS A 192 -12.93 13.10 -15.21
CA LYS A 192 -11.91 13.23 -14.16
C LYS A 192 -11.44 11.85 -13.66
N CYS A 193 -12.36 10.91 -13.44
CA CYS A 193 -12.00 9.54 -13.07
C CYS A 193 -11.15 8.86 -14.17
N LEU A 194 -11.52 9.02 -15.44
CA LEU A 194 -10.79 8.45 -16.57
C LEU A 194 -9.39 9.05 -16.72
N SER A 195 -9.26 10.38 -16.61
CA SER A 195 -7.95 11.07 -16.62
C SER A 195 -7.06 10.58 -15.49
N GLY A 196 -7.59 10.46 -14.27
CA GLY A 196 -6.82 9.97 -13.13
C GLY A 196 -6.26 8.56 -13.35
N TYR A 197 -7.03 7.68 -14.00
CA TYR A 197 -6.53 6.36 -14.40
C TYR A 197 -5.48 6.44 -15.51
N TYR A 198 -5.76 7.18 -16.57
CA TYR A 198 -4.86 7.31 -17.71
C TYR A 198 -3.47 7.85 -17.32
N ASP A 199 -3.42 8.81 -16.39
CA ASP A 199 -2.15 9.37 -15.88
C ASP A 199 -1.46 8.46 -14.84
N SER A 200 -2.12 7.41 -14.37
CA SER A 200 -1.63 6.56 -13.29
C SER A 200 -0.59 5.53 -13.74
N SER A 201 0.21 5.07 -12.78
CA SER A 201 1.07 3.89 -12.97
C SER A 201 0.27 2.61 -13.21
N ALA A 202 -1.01 2.55 -12.81
CA ALA A 202 -1.87 1.40 -13.04
C ALA A 202 -2.19 1.22 -14.54
N TRP A 203 -2.59 2.31 -15.23
CA TRP A 203 -2.82 2.26 -16.67
C TRP A 203 -1.58 1.85 -17.45
N LYS A 204 -0.39 2.35 -17.07
CA LYS A 204 0.88 1.94 -17.71
C LYS A 204 1.15 0.44 -17.59
N ARG A 205 0.78 -0.17 -16.45
CA ARG A 205 0.91 -1.63 -16.27
C ARG A 205 -0.12 -2.39 -17.09
N ASP A 206 -1.36 -1.92 -17.12
CA ASP A 206 -2.43 -2.53 -17.90
C ASP A 206 -2.12 -2.50 -19.40
N PHE A 207 -1.61 -1.37 -19.89
CA PHE A 207 -1.12 -1.20 -21.26
C PHE A 207 0.05 -2.14 -21.56
N ALA A 208 1.06 -2.20 -20.68
CA ALA A 208 2.20 -3.10 -20.85
C ALA A 208 1.79 -4.59 -20.84
N ALA A 209 0.77 -4.96 -20.06
CA ALA A 209 0.23 -6.31 -20.02
C ALA A 209 -0.50 -6.67 -21.34
N ASP A 210 -1.21 -5.72 -21.96
CA ASP A 210 -1.82 -5.93 -23.27
C ASP A 210 -0.76 -6.10 -24.37
N GLU A 211 0.24 -5.23 -24.40
CA GLU A 211 1.36 -5.30 -25.35
C GLU A 211 2.16 -6.61 -25.21
N ALA A 212 2.29 -7.12 -23.99
CA ALA A 212 2.90 -8.41 -23.72
C ALA A 212 2.00 -9.62 -24.08
N GLY A 213 0.75 -9.39 -24.49
CA GLY A 213 -0.21 -10.43 -24.84
C GLY A 213 -0.73 -11.24 -23.64
N LEU A 214 -0.66 -10.66 -22.43
CA LEU A 214 -1.11 -11.31 -21.20
C LEU A 214 -2.63 -11.23 -21.02
N LEU A 215 -3.28 -10.24 -21.66
CA LEU A 215 -4.72 -10.03 -21.55
C LEU A 215 -5.52 -10.88 -22.56
N PRO A 216 -6.76 -11.30 -22.21
CA PRO A 216 -7.63 -12.05 -23.11
C PRO A 216 -7.92 -11.28 -24.41
N LYS A 217 -7.96 -12.00 -25.53
CA LYS A 217 -8.22 -11.39 -26.85
C LYS A 217 -9.61 -10.74 -26.96
N ASN A 218 -10.60 -11.24 -26.23
CA ASN A 218 -11.97 -10.74 -26.23
C ASN A 218 -12.22 -9.58 -25.25
N LEU A 219 -11.20 -9.10 -24.53
CA LEU A 219 -11.31 -7.93 -23.66
C LEU A 219 -11.50 -6.66 -24.51
N ALA A 220 -12.40 -5.77 -24.09
CA ALA A 220 -12.50 -4.44 -24.67
C ALA A 220 -11.24 -3.63 -24.33
N ARG A 221 -10.71 -2.89 -25.31
CA ARG A 221 -9.40 -2.20 -25.23
C ARG A 221 -9.49 -0.70 -25.53
N GLY A 222 -10.68 -0.13 -25.55
CA GLY A 222 -10.85 1.30 -25.79
C GLY A 222 -10.05 2.14 -24.78
N VAL A 223 -10.07 1.79 -23.50
CA VAL A 223 -9.29 2.51 -22.47
C VAL A 223 -7.80 2.25 -22.51
N LEU A 224 -7.36 1.25 -23.28
CA LEU A 224 -5.95 0.96 -23.54
C LEU A 224 -5.48 1.56 -24.87
N CYS A 225 -6.37 2.20 -25.64
CA CYS A 225 -6.00 2.95 -26.82
C CYS A 225 -5.63 4.39 -26.43
N GLU A 226 -4.34 4.68 -26.44
CA GLU A 226 -3.76 5.98 -26.08
C GLU A 226 -4.47 7.13 -26.80
N ASP A 227 -4.60 7.03 -28.13
CA ASP A 227 -5.25 8.06 -28.95
C ASP A 227 -6.73 8.25 -28.63
N GLU A 228 -7.50 7.18 -28.37
CA GLU A 228 -8.93 7.31 -28.07
C GLU A 228 -9.19 8.02 -26.74
N VAL A 229 -8.44 7.66 -25.70
CA VAL A 229 -8.56 8.29 -24.39
C VAL A 229 -8.09 9.74 -24.44
N TYR A 230 -6.93 10.00 -25.07
CA TYR A 230 -6.39 11.35 -25.22
C TYR A 230 -7.36 12.28 -25.95
N ASN A 231 -7.88 11.85 -27.11
CA ASN A 231 -8.82 12.66 -27.88
C ASN A 231 -10.10 12.96 -27.09
N LEU A 232 -10.61 11.98 -26.35
CA LEU A 232 -11.80 12.17 -25.50
C LEU A 232 -11.53 13.19 -24.39
N LEU A 233 -10.37 13.12 -23.73
CA LEU A 233 -10.02 14.06 -22.68
C LEU A 233 -9.76 15.47 -23.22
N GLU A 234 -9.17 15.62 -24.42
CA GLU A 234 -8.99 16.93 -25.07
C GLU A 234 -10.30 17.58 -25.54
N GLU A 235 -11.24 16.77 -26.06
CA GLU A 235 -12.51 17.27 -26.59
C GLU A 235 -13.40 17.86 -25.48
N TYR A 236 -13.40 17.23 -24.30
CA TYR A 236 -14.28 17.60 -23.18
C TYR A 236 -13.55 18.26 -21.99
N GLY A 237 -12.22 18.34 -22.00
CA GLY A 237 -11.40 18.99 -20.96
C GLY A 237 -11.29 20.52 -21.09
N LYS A 238 -12.18 21.17 -21.85
CA LYS A 238 -12.24 22.63 -22.05
C LYS A 238 -13.43 23.27 -21.35
#